data_AF-A0A353W1P3-F1
#
_entry.id   AF-A0A353W1P3-F1
#
_cell.length_a   1.000
_cell.length_b   1.000
_cell.length_c   1.000
_cell.angle_alpha   90.00
_cell.angle_beta   90.00
_cell.angle_gamma   90.00
#
_symmetry.space_group_name_H-M   'P 1'
#
loop_
_entity.id
_entity.type
_entity.pdbx_description
1 polymer ?
#
loop_
_entity_poly.entity_id
_entity_poly.type
_entity_poly.pdbx_seq_one_letter_code
_entity_poly.pdbx_strand_id
1 'polypeptide(L)' 'MDSVLKAVATLGGLGLGFGLILAFASKVFHVEIDPKIIDVRNALPGANCGACGFPGCDA' A
#
# COMPACT_ATOMS: atom_id res chain seq x y z
N MET A 1 -36.88 2.24 -1.14
CA MET A 1 -36.08 2.05 -2.37
C MET A 1 -35.06 3.18 -2.54
N ASP A 2 -35.48 4.45 -2.46
CA ASP A 2 -34.61 5.63 -2.59
C ASP A 2 -33.41 5.69 -1.64
N SER A 3 -33.60 5.36 -0.37
CA SER A 3 -32.52 5.34 0.64
C SER A 3 -31.46 4.30 0.34
N VAL A 4 -31.85 3.15 -0.20
CA VAL A 4 -30.93 2.09 -0.63
C VAL A 4 -30.12 2.55 -1.85
N LEU A 5 -30.78 3.14 -2.86
CA LEU A 5 -30.11 3.64 -4.04
C LEU A 5 -29.11 4.77 -3.71
N LYS A 6 -29.49 5.68 -2.81
CA LYS A 6 -28.60 6.74 -2.31
C LYS A 6 -27.39 6.17 -1.57
N ALA A 7 -27.59 5.17 -0.70
CA ALA A 7 -26.49 4.52 0.02
C ALA A 7 -25.51 3.81 -0.92
N VAL A 8 -26.02 3.13 -1.96
CA VAL A 8 -25.19 2.49 -2.98
C VAL A 8 -24.41 3.53 -3.78
N ALA A 9 -25.05 4.62 -4.19
CA ALA A 9 -24.38 5.69 -4.94
C ALA A 9 -23.27 6.37 -4.13
N THR A 10 -23.51 6.64 -2.84
CA THR A 10 -22.50 7.29 -1.98
C THR A 10 -21.34 6.36 -1.65
N LEU A 11 -21.61 5.14 -1.21
CA LEU A 11 -20.55 4.18 -0.87
C LEU A 11 -19.76 3.75 -2.11
N GLY A 12 -20.45 3.52 -3.23
CA GLY A 12 -19.82 3.20 -4.51
C GLY A 12 -18.97 4.36 -5.03
N GLY A 13 -19.47 5.59 -4.95
CA GLY A 13 -18.73 6.79 -5.34
C GLY A 13 -17.47 7.01 -4.49
N LEU A 14 -17.57 6.85 -3.17
CA LEU A 14 -16.43 6.96 -2.26
C LEU A 14 -15.40 5.85 -2.51
N GLY A 15 -15.86 4.59 -2.65
CA GLY A 15 -14.98 3.45 -2.93
C GLY A 15 -14.23 3.63 -4.25
N LEU A 16 -14.92 4.06 -5.31
CA LEU A 16 -14.31 4.32 -6.60
C LEU A 16 -13.36 5.53 -6.53
N GLY A 17 -13.76 6.61 -5.86
CA GLY A 17 -12.92 7.80 -5.70
C GLY A 17 -11.63 7.52 -4.94
N PHE A 18 -11.72 6.92 -3.75
CA PHE A 18 -10.54 6.58 -2.95
C PHE A 18 -9.69 5.50 -3.62
N GLY A 19 -10.32 4.52 -4.28
CA GLY A 19 -9.60 3.49 -5.04
C GLY A 19 -8.75 4.09 -6.17
N LEU A 20 -9.32 5.02 -6.94
CA LEU A 20 -8.57 5.70 -8.01
C LEU A 20 -7.43 6.57 -7.45
N ILE A 21 -7.68 7.30 -6.36
CA ILE A 21 -6.66 8.13 -5.71
C ILE A 21 -5.49 7.25 -5.22
N LEU A 22 -5.79 6.14 -4.55
CA LEU A 22 -4.77 5.20 -4.06
C LEU A 22 -4.00 4.53 -5.20
N ALA A 23 -4.68 4.13 -6.28
CA ALA A 23 -4.04 3.54 -7.44
C ALA A 23 -3.09 4.55 -8.13
N PHE A 24 -3.53 5.80 -8.25
CA PHE A 24 -2.69 6.88 -8.78
C PHE A 24 -1.49 7.15 -7.87
N ALA A 25 -1.73 7.31 -6.56
CA ALA A 25 -0.68 7.52 -5.58
C ALA A 25 0.35 6.38 -5.58
N SER A 26 -0.10 5.12 -5.67
CA SER A 26 0.77 3.95 -5.74
C SER A 26 1.71 3.99 -6.95
N LYS A 27 1.25 4.53 -8.08
CA LYS A 27 2.09 4.69 -9.28
C LYS A 27 3.02 5.89 -9.19
N VAL A 28 2.56 7.00 -8.63
CA VAL A 28 3.37 8.23 -8.49
C VAL A 28 4.48 8.07 -7.45
N PHE A 29 4.18 7.43 -6.33
CA PHE A 29 5.11 7.17 -5.24
C PHE A 29 5.77 5.78 -5.35
N HIS A 30 5.71 5.15 -6.53
CA HIS A 30 6.42 3.90 -6.76
C HIS A 30 7.93 4.15 -6.72
N VAL A 31 8.62 3.44 -5.83
CA VAL A 31 10.07 3.46 -5.74
C VAL A 31 10.58 2.12 -6.26
N GLU A 32 11.38 2.17 -7.32
CA GLU A 32 12.09 1.00 -7.86
C GLU A 32 13.01 0.42 -6.78
N ILE A 33 12.91 -0.88 -6.54
CA ILE A 33 13.72 -1.58 -5.54
C ILE A 33 14.99 -2.08 -6.22
N ASP A 34 16.15 -1.65 -5.74
CA ASP A 34 17.44 -2.17 -6.20
C ASP A 34 17.53 -3.68 -5.91
N PRO A 35 17.84 -4.53 -6.90
CA PRO A 35 17.98 -5.99 -6.70
C PRO A 35 18.97 -6.35 -5.58
N LYS A 36 19.97 -5.52 -5.32
CA LYS A 36 20.94 -5.72 -4.24
C LYS A 36 20.29 -5.65 -2.85
N ILE A 37 19.23 -4.87 -2.68
CA ILE A 37 18.46 -4.81 -1.42
C ILE A 37 17.80 -6.16 -1.16
N ILE A 38 17.26 -6.78 -2.21
CA ILE A 38 16.63 -8.11 -2.15
C ILE A 38 17.67 -9.18 -1.80
N ASP A 39 18.84 -9.14 -2.43
CA ASP A 39 19.93 -10.09 -2.15
C ASP A 39 20.40 -9.99 -0.70
N VAL A 40 20.59 -8.77 -0.19
CA VAL A 40 20.97 -8.54 1.21
C VAL A 40 19.87 -9.01 2.16
N ARG A 41 18.60 -8.68 1.88
CA ARG A 41 17.45 -9.15 2.69
C ARG A 41 17.41 -10.68 2.80
N ASN A 42 17.60 -11.38 1.69
CA ASN A 42 17.59 -12.85 1.65
C ASN A 42 18.78 -13.48 2.40
N ALA A 43 19.90 -12.76 2.52
CA ALA A 43 21.05 -13.21 3.30
C ALA A 43 20.87 -13.00 4.82
N LEU A 44 19.90 -12.17 5.24
CA LEU A 44 19.62 -11.88 6.65
C LEU A 44 18.42 -12.71 7.15
N PRO A 45 18.28 -12.92 8.48
CA PRO A 45 17.23 -13.76 9.08
C PRO A 45 15.81 -13.16 9.00
N GLY A 46 15.53 -12.20 8.11
CA GLY A 46 14.18 -11.71 7.82
C GLY A 46 13.44 -11.13 9.03
N ALA A 47 14.14 -10.53 9.99
CA ALA A 47 13.52 -9.96 11.18
C ALA A 47 12.67 -8.72 10.82
N ASN A 48 11.35 -8.88 10.76
CA ASN A 48 10.37 -7.83 10.45
C ASN A 48 9.88 -7.05 11.68
N CYS A 49 10.61 -7.13 12.79
CA CYS A 49 10.18 -6.63 14.10
C CYS A 49 10.90 -5.34 14.56
N GLY A 50 11.63 -4.66 13.67
CA GLY A 50 12.36 -3.44 14.05
C GLY A 50 13.51 -3.73 15.03
N ALA A 51 14.06 -4.94 15.04
CA ALA A 51 15.17 -5.34 15.90
C ALA A 51 16.44 -4.46 15.70
N CYS A 52 16.53 -3.76 14.57
CA CYS A 52 17.58 -2.79 14.26
C CYS A 52 17.27 -1.34 14.67
N GLY A 53 16.08 -1.04 15.22
CA GLY A 53 15.67 0.31 15.63
C GLY A 53 15.11 1.20 14.52
N PHE A 54 14.87 0.67 13.32
CA PHE A 54 14.29 1.37 12.18
C PHE A 54 12.92 0.78 11.79
N PRO A 55 12.01 1.58 11.17
CA PRO A 55 10.73 1.08 10.70
C PRO A 55 10.93 0.04 9.59
N GLY A 56 10.74 -1.23 9.94
CA GLY A 56 10.86 -2.35 9.00
C GLY A 56 12.21 -2.41 8.27
N CYS A 57 12.31 -3.33 7.32
CA CYS A 57 13.38 -3.29 6.33
C CYS A 57 12.80 -3.21 4.90
N ASP A 58 11.48 -3.16 4.80
CA ASP A 58 10.67 -3.20 3.59
C ASP A 58 9.59 -2.10 3.60
N ALA A 59 9.71 -1.14 4.53
CA ALA A 59 8.79 0.00 4.72
C ALA A 59 9.48 1.31 4.35
#